data_AF-A0A961CWS1-F1
#
_entry.id   AF-A0A961CWS1-F1
#
_cell.length_a   1.000
_cell.length_b   1.000
_cell.length_c   1.000
_cell.angle_alpha   90.00
_cell.angle_beta   90.00
_cell.angle_gamma   90.00
#
_symmetry.space_group_name_H-M   'P 1'
#
loop_
_entity.id
_entity.type
_entity.pdbx_description
1 polymer ?
#
loop_
_entity_poly.entity_id
_entity_poly.type
_entity_poly.pdbx_seq_one_letter_code
_entity_poly.pdbx_strand_id
1 'polypeptide(L)'
;GFEEAIAAVKDYDLDWAEEQTGIPKHLILEAATLWGKAGTSFLLHARGIEHHTKGVENVMSCINLVLATGRIGKPYCGYGTITGQGNGQGGREHGHKCDQLPGNRDITNPEHRKYISEVWGIDEKDLPGKGLTAYEQIEAIHRGEIKGLISICFNPLISLPNNNFVREALEKLEFYVCIDTFLSETARHADIVMAGSLHEEEEGT
;
A
#
# COMPACT_ATOMS: atom_id res chain seq x y z
N GLY A 1 25.63 -0.95 -2.01
CA GLY A 1 24.41 -1.73 -1.73
C GLY A 1 24.65 -3.02 -0.94
N PHE A 2 25.39 -4.00 -1.49
CA PHE A 2 25.51 -5.33 -0.88
C PHE A 2 26.41 -5.36 0.37
N GLU A 3 27.55 -4.66 0.34
CA GLU A 3 28.44 -4.55 1.51
C GLU A 3 27.75 -3.87 2.70
N GLU A 4 26.93 -2.86 2.43
CA GLU A 4 26.13 -2.16 3.42
C GLU A 4 25.06 -3.07 4.01
N ALA A 5 24.46 -3.97 3.21
CA ALA A 5 23.53 -4.97 3.70
C ALA A 5 24.22 -6.00 4.61
N ILE A 6 25.42 -6.46 4.25
CA ILE A 6 26.24 -7.34 5.11
C ILE A 6 26.60 -6.62 6.42
N ALA A 7 27.05 -5.37 6.33
CA ALA A 7 27.40 -4.57 7.49
C ALA A 7 26.19 -4.36 8.41
N ALA A 8 25.02 -4.09 7.84
CA ALA A 8 23.79 -3.88 8.60
C ALA A 8 23.34 -5.11 9.38
N VAL A 9 23.69 -6.33 8.94
CA VAL A 9 23.31 -7.58 9.63
C VAL A 9 24.42 -8.21 10.46
N LYS A 10 25.61 -7.61 10.46
CA LYS A 10 26.80 -8.19 11.07
C LYS A 10 26.65 -8.47 12.57
N ASP A 11 25.90 -7.62 13.26
CA ASP A 11 25.70 -7.71 14.72
C ASP A 11 24.46 -8.55 15.09
N TYR A 12 23.73 -9.09 14.11
CA TYR A 12 22.54 -9.93 14.33
C TYR A 12 22.90 -11.41 14.17
N ASP A 13 23.59 -11.96 15.16
CA ASP A 13 23.89 -13.39 15.20
C ASP A 13 22.66 -14.23 15.61
N LEU A 14 22.85 -15.55 15.63
CA LEU A 14 21.78 -16.51 15.94
C LEU A 14 21.34 -16.46 17.42
N ASP A 15 22.24 -16.09 18.33
CA ASP A 15 21.90 -16.00 19.76
C ASP A 15 21.04 -14.75 20.00
N TRP A 16 21.40 -13.62 19.38
CA TRP A 16 20.58 -12.42 19.37
C TRP A 16 19.21 -12.68 18.73
N ALA A 17 19.17 -13.37 17.59
CA ALA A 17 17.91 -13.65 16.90
C ALA A 17 16.98 -14.54 17.73
N GLU A 18 17.51 -15.55 18.44
CA GLU A 18 16.73 -16.41 19.35
C GLU A 18 16.16 -15.60 20.51
N GLU A 19 16.94 -14.70 21.11
CA GLU A 19 16.48 -13.80 22.18
C GLU A 19 15.35 -12.87 21.72
N GLN A 20 15.51 -12.22 20.56
CA GLN A 20 14.54 -11.23 20.08
C GLN A 20 13.27 -11.85 19.51
N THR A 21 13.37 -12.97 18.81
CA THR A 21 12.24 -13.59 18.12
C THR A 21 11.55 -14.68 18.95
N GLY A 22 12.23 -15.24 19.94
CA GLY A 22 11.80 -16.44 20.66
C GLY A 22 11.86 -17.72 19.81
N ILE A 23 12.41 -17.67 18.60
CA ILE A 23 12.55 -18.83 17.70
C ILE A 23 13.88 -19.53 18.02
N PRO A 24 13.87 -20.85 18.27
CA PRO A 24 15.10 -21.59 18.52
C PRO A 24 16.14 -21.41 17.40
N LYS A 25 17.38 -21.10 17.76
CA LYS A 25 18.44 -20.75 16.78
C LYS A 25 18.69 -21.82 15.71
N HIS A 26 18.54 -23.09 16.08
CA HIS A 26 18.71 -24.20 15.15
C HIS A 26 17.67 -24.17 14.02
N LEU A 27 16.44 -23.73 14.29
CA LEU A 27 15.39 -23.58 13.28
C LEU A 27 15.64 -22.40 12.34
N ILE A 28 16.18 -21.29 12.88
CA ILE A 28 16.59 -20.12 12.08
C ILE A 28 17.69 -20.53 11.11
N LEU A 29 18.72 -21.23 11.61
CA LEU A 29 19.83 -21.73 10.78
C LEU A 29 19.34 -22.74 9.74
N GLU A 30 18.42 -23.63 10.12
CA GLU A 30 17.82 -24.60 9.20
C GLU A 30 17.09 -23.90 8.05
N ALA A 31 16.20 -22.95 8.35
CA ALA A 31 15.48 -22.17 7.35
C ALA A 31 16.42 -21.41 6.40
N ALA A 32 17.44 -20.74 6.95
CA ALA A 32 18.45 -20.04 6.16
C ALA A 32 19.24 -21.00 5.26
N THR A 33 19.58 -22.19 5.77
CA THR A 33 20.30 -23.22 5.01
C THR A 33 19.45 -23.77 3.87
N LEU A 34 18.17 -24.06 4.12
CA LEU A 34 17.22 -24.51 3.10
C LEU A 34 17.07 -23.46 2.00
N TRP A 35 16.87 -22.19 2.36
CA TRP A 35 16.76 -21.09 1.42
C TRP A 35 18.05 -20.90 0.59
N GLY A 36 19.20 -20.84 1.26
CA GLY A 36 20.50 -20.60 0.63
C GLY A 36 20.94 -21.71 -0.31
N LYS A 37 20.63 -22.97 0.01
CA LYS A 37 21.01 -24.14 -0.81
C LYS A 37 20.01 -24.48 -1.92
N ALA A 38 18.81 -23.89 -1.92
CA ALA A 38 17.81 -24.17 -2.94
C ALA A 38 18.33 -23.85 -4.35
N GLY A 39 17.95 -24.65 -5.36
CA GLY A 39 18.25 -24.33 -6.77
C GLY A 39 17.39 -23.19 -7.32
N THR A 40 16.19 -23.06 -6.77
CA THR A 40 15.18 -22.03 -7.06
C THR A 40 14.35 -21.79 -5.79
N SER A 41 13.95 -20.53 -5.53
CA SER A 41 13.07 -20.19 -4.41
C SER A 41 12.34 -18.87 -4.69
N PHE A 42 11.08 -18.80 -4.25
CA PHE A 42 10.23 -17.62 -4.41
C PHE A 42 9.74 -17.16 -3.04
N LEU A 43 9.96 -15.89 -2.70
CA LEU A 43 9.48 -15.30 -1.45
C LEU A 43 8.10 -14.69 -1.68
N LEU A 44 7.10 -15.17 -0.95
CA LEU A 44 5.76 -14.59 -0.91
C LEU A 44 5.47 -14.08 0.49
N HIS A 45 4.91 -12.87 0.56
CA HIS A 45 4.34 -12.34 1.79
C HIS A 45 3.02 -11.64 1.48
N ALA A 46 2.33 -11.21 2.54
CA ALA A 46 1.14 -10.38 2.46
C ALA A 46 1.21 -9.33 3.58
N ARG A 47 0.05 -8.95 4.13
CA ARG A 47 -0.07 -7.90 5.15
C ARG A 47 0.68 -8.17 6.45
N GLY A 48 0.94 -9.44 6.78
CA GLY A 48 1.56 -9.82 8.07
C GLY A 48 2.92 -9.19 8.35
N ILE A 49 3.72 -8.84 7.34
CA ILE A 49 4.99 -8.11 7.55
C ILE A 49 4.88 -6.62 7.23
N GLU A 50 3.88 -6.24 6.43
CA GLU A 50 3.66 -4.88 5.94
C GLU A 50 2.91 -4.01 6.97
N HIS A 51 1.97 -4.60 7.71
CA HIS A 51 1.13 -3.93 8.71
C HIS A 51 1.80 -3.82 10.08
N HIS A 52 3.04 -3.36 10.06
CA HIS A 52 3.85 -3.10 11.25
C HIS A 52 4.44 -1.69 11.18
N THR A 53 4.83 -1.15 12.34
CA THR A 53 5.53 0.15 12.43
C THR A 53 6.84 0.18 11.64
N LYS A 54 7.40 -1.00 11.33
CA LYS A 54 8.60 -1.22 10.51
C LYS A 54 8.30 -1.95 9.19
N GLY A 55 7.09 -1.78 8.66
CA GLY A 55 6.61 -2.51 7.50
C GLY A 55 7.48 -2.33 6.24
N VAL A 56 7.98 -1.11 6.01
CA VAL A 56 8.88 -0.82 4.89
C VAL A 56 10.20 -1.57 5.07
N GLU A 57 10.81 -1.48 6.25
CA GLU A 57 12.08 -2.14 6.55
C GLU A 57 11.97 -3.67 6.52
N ASN A 58 10.85 -4.24 6.96
CA ASN A 58 10.57 -5.67 6.88
C ASN A 58 10.53 -6.13 5.42
N VAL A 59 9.79 -5.42 4.57
CA VAL A 59 9.70 -5.68 3.13
C VAL A 59 11.06 -5.57 2.46
N MET A 60 11.82 -4.51 2.77
CA MET A 60 13.18 -4.33 2.23
C MET A 60 14.12 -5.46 2.67
N SER A 61 13.98 -5.97 3.89
CA SER A 61 14.75 -7.12 4.37
C SER A 61 14.45 -8.39 3.57
N CYS A 62 13.19 -8.65 3.25
CA CYS A 62 12.81 -9.75 2.36
C CYS A 62 13.37 -9.57 0.95
N ILE A 63 13.28 -8.37 0.36
CA ILE A 63 13.85 -8.07 -0.96
C ILE A 63 15.37 -8.28 -0.96
N ASN A 64 16.06 -7.80 0.07
CA ASN A 64 17.50 -7.99 0.24
C ASN A 64 17.90 -9.46 0.29
N LEU A 65 17.14 -10.31 0.99
CA LEU A 65 17.36 -11.76 1.02
C LEU A 65 17.25 -12.39 -0.39
N VAL A 66 16.23 -12.01 -1.16
CA VAL A 66 16.02 -12.51 -2.53
C VAL A 66 17.15 -12.04 -3.46
N LEU A 67 17.59 -10.79 -3.33
CA LEU A 67 18.71 -10.23 -4.09
C LEU A 67 20.04 -10.92 -3.73
N ALA A 68 20.34 -11.04 -2.44
CA ALA A 68 21.57 -11.65 -1.92
C ALA A 68 21.74 -13.11 -2.35
N THR A 69 20.63 -13.82 -2.58
CA THR A 69 20.63 -15.23 -3.01
C THR A 69 20.44 -15.42 -4.51
N GLY A 70 20.48 -14.33 -5.30
CA GLY A 70 20.42 -14.39 -6.77
C GLY A 70 19.09 -14.94 -7.28
N ARG A 71 17.98 -14.58 -6.61
CA ARG A 71 16.63 -15.10 -6.91
C ARG A 71 15.76 -14.14 -7.74
N ILE A 72 16.33 -13.08 -8.30
CA ILE A 72 15.60 -12.17 -9.22
C ILE A 72 15.98 -12.47 -10.68
N GLY A 73 15.00 -12.38 -11.59
CA GLY A 73 15.23 -12.51 -13.04
C GLY A 73 15.45 -13.94 -13.54
N LYS A 74 15.08 -14.96 -12.74
CA LYS A 74 15.23 -16.39 -13.07
C LYS A 74 13.89 -17.12 -12.94
N PRO A 75 13.55 -18.09 -13.81
CA PRO A 75 12.35 -18.90 -13.67
C PRO A 75 12.25 -19.57 -12.28
N TYR A 76 11.04 -19.60 -11.72
CA TYR A 76 10.73 -20.17 -10.40
C TYR A 76 11.44 -19.48 -9.22
N CYS A 77 12.03 -18.32 -9.46
CA CYS A 77 12.60 -17.48 -8.44
C CYS A 77 11.88 -16.13 -8.42
N GLY A 78 11.88 -15.47 -7.25
CA GLY A 78 11.44 -14.09 -7.19
C GLY A 78 10.98 -13.66 -5.82
N TYR A 79 10.26 -12.55 -5.88
CA TYR A 79 9.64 -11.88 -4.76
C TYR A 79 8.25 -11.46 -5.21
N GLY A 80 7.26 -11.60 -4.33
CA GLY A 80 5.91 -11.14 -4.59
C GLY A 80 5.16 -10.84 -3.29
N THR A 81 4.33 -9.82 -3.36
CA THR A 81 3.30 -9.55 -2.35
C THR A 81 1.95 -10.06 -2.85
N ILE A 82 1.24 -10.78 -2.00
CA ILE A 82 -0.13 -11.21 -2.25
C ILE A 82 -1.04 -10.03 -1.88
N THR A 83 -1.64 -9.42 -2.89
CA THR A 83 -2.61 -8.33 -2.72
C THR A 83 -4.00 -8.88 -2.40
N GLY A 84 -4.72 -8.24 -1.49
CA GLY A 84 -6.05 -8.72 -1.07
C GLY A 84 -7.20 -8.35 -2.01
N GLN A 85 -7.27 -7.09 -2.46
CA GLN A 85 -8.39 -6.60 -3.29
C GLN A 85 -8.20 -6.99 -4.76
N GLY A 86 -9.30 -7.39 -5.42
CA GLY A 86 -9.29 -7.89 -6.79
C GLY A 86 -8.61 -6.97 -7.81
N ASN A 87 -8.86 -5.65 -7.74
CA ASN A 87 -8.22 -4.67 -8.62
C ASN A 87 -7.30 -3.68 -7.88
N GLY A 88 -6.71 -4.11 -6.75
CA GLY A 88 -5.80 -3.26 -5.98
C GLY A 88 -4.52 -2.89 -6.75
N GLN A 89 -4.10 -3.73 -7.69
CA GLN A 89 -2.96 -3.46 -8.56
C GLN A 89 -3.34 -2.52 -9.72
N GLY A 90 -4.42 -2.80 -10.43
CA GLY A 90 -4.87 -1.95 -11.54
C GLY A 90 -5.20 -0.54 -11.08
N GLY A 91 -5.80 -0.36 -9.89
CA GLY A 91 -6.01 0.98 -9.32
C GLY A 91 -4.71 1.80 -9.23
N ARG A 92 -3.60 1.21 -8.76
CA ARG A 92 -2.29 1.90 -8.71
C ARG A 92 -1.77 2.26 -10.09
N GLU A 93 -1.93 1.35 -11.05
CA GLU A 93 -1.55 1.57 -12.44
C GLU A 93 -2.37 2.70 -13.09
N HIS A 94 -3.61 2.91 -12.65
CA HIS A 94 -4.47 4.03 -13.09
C HIS A 94 -4.25 5.33 -12.29
N GLY A 95 -3.30 5.36 -11.34
CA GLY A 95 -3.00 6.55 -10.56
C GLY A 95 -3.90 6.74 -9.32
N HIS A 96 -4.56 5.68 -8.83
CA HIS A 96 -5.31 5.71 -7.55
C HIS A 96 -4.36 5.71 -6.33
N LYS A 97 -3.40 6.63 -6.32
CA LYS A 97 -2.48 6.88 -5.22
C LYS A 97 -2.19 8.37 -5.17
N CYS A 98 -2.09 8.91 -3.96
CA CYS A 98 -1.97 10.36 -3.76
C CYS A 98 -0.66 10.96 -4.30
N ASP A 99 0.31 10.14 -4.72
CA ASP A 99 1.63 10.55 -5.19
C ASP A 99 1.99 10.00 -6.58
N GLN A 100 1.04 9.43 -7.33
CA GLN A 100 1.29 8.85 -8.65
C GLN A 100 0.28 9.32 -9.69
N LEU A 101 0.78 9.45 -10.92
CA LEU A 101 0.01 9.60 -12.15
C LEU A 101 -0.13 8.22 -12.83
N PRO A 102 -1.07 8.04 -13.79
CA PRO A 102 -1.25 6.78 -14.48
C PRO A 102 0.05 6.21 -15.07
N GLY A 103 0.19 4.89 -15.04
CA GLY A 103 1.36 4.15 -15.50
C GLY A 103 2.56 4.22 -14.56
N ASN A 104 2.33 4.25 -13.23
CA ASN A 104 3.37 4.36 -12.20
C ASN A 104 4.26 5.60 -12.33
N ARG A 105 3.72 6.68 -12.91
CA ARG A 105 4.45 7.94 -13.12
C ARG A 105 4.50 8.73 -11.82
N ASP A 106 5.67 9.22 -11.45
CA ASP A 106 5.85 10.13 -10.31
C ASP A 106 5.17 11.49 -10.58
N ILE A 107 4.26 11.91 -9.68
CA ILE A 107 3.54 13.18 -9.77
C ILE A 107 4.43 14.42 -9.62
N THR A 108 5.64 14.26 -9.10
CA THR A 108 6.63 15.33 -8.88
C THR A 108 7.63 15.46 -10.02
N ASN A 109 7.69 14.49 -10.94
CA ASN A 109 8.58 14.53 -12.08
C ASN A 109 8.00 15.43 -13.19
N PRO A 110 8.68 16.52 -13.60
CA PRO A 110 8.17 17.42 -14.63
C PRO A 110 7.86 16.76 -15.98
N GLU A 111 8.68 15.80 -16.41
CA GLU A 111 8.45 15.10 -17.69
C GLU A 111 7.18 14.24 -17.65
N HIS A 112 6.94 13.57 -16.51
CA HIS A 112 5.74 12.78 -16.30
C HIS A 112 4.48 13.65 -16.27
N ARG A 113 4.55 14.78 -15.56
CA ARG A 113 3.45 15.74 -15.45
C ARG A 113 3.09 16.31 -16.81
N LYS A 114 4.09 16.78 -17.56
CA LYS A 114 3.92 17.30 -18.93
C LYS A 114 3.24 16.29 -19.85
N TYR A 115 3.72 15.04 -19.85
CA TYR A 115 3.12 13.98 -20.67
C TYR A 115 1.64 13.77 -20.34
N ILE A 116 1.29 13.69 -19.06
CA ILE A 116 -0.10 13.46 -18.64
C ILE A 116 -0.99 14.68 -18.91
N SER A 117 -0.50 15.91 -18.69
CA SER A 117 -1.26 17.11 -19.03
C SER A 117 -1.56 17.21 -20.52
N GLU A 118 -0.62 16.80 -21.39
CA GLU A 118 -0.84 16.72 -22.84
C GLU A 118 -1.92 15.68 -23.20
N VAL A 119 -1.89 14.49 -22.59
CA VAL A 119 -2.91 13.44 -22.79
C VAL A 119 -4.30 13.91 -22.36
N TRP A 120 -4.39 14.64 -21.25
CA TRP A 120 -5.66 15.13 -20.70
C TRP A 120 -6.12 16.46 -21.33
N GLY A 121 -5.27 17.12 -22.13
CA GLY A 121 -5.60 18.41 -22.75
C GLY A 121 -5.75 19.56 -21.75
N ILE A 122 -4.99 19.53 -20.65
CA ILE A 122 -4.98 20.58 -19.61
C ILE A 122 -3.63 21.29 -19.56
N ASP A 123 -3.58 22.46 -18.93
CA ASP A 123 -2.30 23.10 -18.59
C ASP A 123 -1.62 22.32 -17.45
N GLU A 124 -0.31 22.07 -17.55
CA GLU A 124 0.45 21.34 -16.52
C GLU A 124 0.36 22.02 -15.14
N LYS A 125 0.20 23.35 -15.10
CA LYS A 125 0.07 24.10 -13.84
C LYS A 125 -1.23 23.80 -13.09
N ASP A 126 -2.25 23.31 -13.79
CA ASP A 126 -3.55 22.97 -13.22
C ASP A 126 -3.55 21.55 -12.64
N LEU A 127 -2.53 20.74 -12.95
CA LEU A 127 -2.34 19.42 -12.37
C LEU A 127 -1.90 19.57 -10.90
N PRO A 128 -2.60 18.96 -9.92
CA PRO A 128 -2.22 19.07 -8.52
C PRO A 128 -0.85 18.41 -8.22
N GLY A 129 -0.29 18.77 -7.07
CA GLY A 129 0.87 18.08 -6.49
C GLY A 129 0.46 16.82 -5.72
N LYS A 130 1.40 16.28 -4.95
CA LYS A 130 1.14 15.14 -4.06
C LYS A 130 0.05 15.47 -3.04
N GLY A 131 -0.94 14.59 -2.92
CA GLY A 131 -1.99 14.65 -1.92
C GLY A 131 -1.68 13.87 -0.64
N LEU A 132 -2.65 13.88 0.28
CA LEU A 132 -2.60 13.13 1.54
C LEU A 132 -2.96 11.65 1.34
N THR A 133 -2.32 10.77 2.10
CA THR A 133 -2.71 9.36 2.18
C THR A 133 -4.09 9.20 2.82
N ALA A 134 -4.73 8.04 2.68
CA ALA A 134 -6.09 7.81 3.18
C ALA A 134 -6.26 8.12 4.67
N TYR A 135 -5.29 7.74 5.52
CA TYR A 135 -5.37 8.01 6.95
C TYR A 135 -5.06 9.47 7.29
N GLU A 136 -4.08 10.09 6.60
CA GLU A 136 -3.80 11.53 6.74
C GLU A 136 -4.99 12.39 6.30
N GLN A 137 -5.81 11.94 5.33
CA GLN A 137 -7.07 12.60 4.97
C GLN A 137 -8.06 12.56 6.13
N ILE A 138 -8.23 11.42 6.82
CA ILE A 138 -9.08 11.33 8.02
C ILE A 138 -8.58 12.30 9.12
N GLU A 139 -7.27 12.37 9.34
CA GLU A 139 -6.70 13.31 10.30
C GLU A 139 -6.93 14.77 9.90
N ALA A 140 -6.79 15.10 8.61
CA ALA A 140 -7.04 16.44 8.09
C ALA A 140 -8.53 16.83 8.18
N ILE A 141 -9.45 15.88 7.95
CA ILE A 141 -10.87 16.07 8.20
C ILE A 141 -11.10 16.35 9.70
N HIS A 142 -10.48 15.57 10.59
CA HIS A 142 -10.63 15.77 12.03
C HIS A 142 -10.10 17.15 12.49
N ARG A 143 -9.03 17.65 11.86
CA ARG A 143 -8.49 19.00 12.06
C ARG A 143 -9.32 20.12 11.39
N GLY A 144 -10.31 19.78 10.57
CA GLY A 144 -11.14 20.75 9.84
C GLY A 144 -10.48 21.37 8.60
N GLU A 145 -9.37 20.78 8.14
CA GLU A 145 -8.65 21.22 6.92
C GLU A 145 -9.36 20.73 5.65
N ILE A 146 -9.90 19.51 5.69
CA ILE A 146 -10.77 18.96 4.66
C ILE A 146 -12.20 19.04 5.15
N LYS A 147 -13.03 19.76 4.38
CA LYS A 147 -14.45 19.99 4.69
C LYS A 147 -15.40 19.16 3.86
N GLY A 148 -14.94 18.73 2.68
CA GLY A 148 -15.72 17.98 1.70
C GLY A 148 -15.05 16.65 1.37
N LEU A 149 -15.85 15.59 1.24
CA LEU A 149 -15.37 14.27 0.81
C LEU A 149 -16.27 13.70 -0.29
N ILE A 150 -15.66 13.13 -1.33
CA ILE A 150 -16.32 12.19 -2.24
C ILE A 150 -15.60 10.86 -2.06
N SER A 151 -16.34 9.84 -1.61
CA SER A 151 -15.80 8.51 -1.35
C SER A 151 -16.48 7.50 -2.26
N ILE A 152 -15.69 6.62 -2.89
CA ILE A 152 -16.19 5.61 -3.83
C ILE A 152 -15.76 4.24 -3.33
N CYS A 153 -16.74 3.36 -3.06
CA CYS A 153 -16.56 1.96 -2.62
C CYS A 153 -15.52 1.80 -1.49
N PHE A 154 -15.56 2.69 -0.49
CA PHE A 154 -14.64 2.71 0.64
C PHE A 154 -15.40 2.87 1.96
N ASN A 155 -15.19 1.92 2.87
CA ASN A 155 -15.86 1.88 4.18
C ASN A 155 -14.84 2.07 5.34
N PRO A 156 -14.24 3.29 5.48
CA PRO A 156 -13.21 3.57 6.47
C PRO A 156 -13.63 3.30 7.91
N LEU A 157 -14.92 3.43 8.25
CA LEU A 157 -15.38 3.15 9.60
C LEU A 157 -15.17 1.69 10.02
N ILE A 158 -15.12 0.77 9.07
CA ILE A 158 -14.82 -0.65 9.30
C ILE A 158 -13.37 -0.99 8.97
N SER A 159 -12.83 -0.44 7.88
CA SER A 159 -11.53 -0.88 7.34
C SER A 159 -10.31 -0.15 7.90
N LEU A 160 -10.46 1.04 8.49
CA LEU A 160 -9.34 1.78 9.09
C LEU A 160 -9.24 1.52 10.59
N PRO A 161 -8.03 1.65 11.19
CA PRO A 161 -7.88 1.55 12.64
C PRO A 161 -8.51 2.76 13.34
N ASN A 162 -8.76 2.60 14.65
CA ASN A 162 -9.33 3.63 15.51
C ASN A 162 -10.68 4.17 15.00
N ASN A 163 -11.67 3.29 14.92
CA ASN A 163 -12.97 3.57 14.32
C ASN A 163 -13.70 4.74 15.02
N ASN A 164 -13.40 5.02 16.30
CA ASN A 164 -13.95 6.18 17.00
C ASN A 164 -13.40 7.49 16.42
N PHE A 165 -12.09 7.59 16.20
CA PHE A 165 -11.49 8.74 15.57
C PHE A 165 -11.98 8.94 14.13
N VAL A 166 -12.10 7.83 13.37
CA VAL A 166 -12.65 7.87 12.01
C VAL A 166 -14.09 8.38 12.01
N ARG A 167 -14.93 7.91 12.94
CA ARG A 167 -16.31 8.39 13.10
C ARG A 167 -16.36 9.89 13.37
N GLU A 168 -15.61 10.35 14.35
CA GLU A 168 -15.54 11.77 14.72
C GLU A 168 -15.07 12.64 13.55
N ALA A 169 -14.15 12.14 12.73
CA ALA A 169 -13.73 12.84 11.52
C ALA A 169 -14.89 12.94 10.51
N LEU A 170 -15.55 11.83 10.18
CA LEU A 170 -16.66 11.84 9.22
C LEU A 170 -17.80 12.77 9.66
N GLU A 171 -18.11 12.84 10.96
CA GLU A 171 -19.14 13.74 11.53
C GLU A 171 -18.75 15.23 11.49
N LYS A 172 -17.48 15.57 11.23
CA LYS A 172 -17.00 16.95 11.08
C LYS A 172 -17.04 17.47 9.64
N LEU A 173 -17.31 16.61 8.67
CA LEU A 173 -17.44 17.03 7.28
C LEU A 173 -18.61 18.01 7.14
N GLU A 174 -18.41 19.08 6.36
CA GLU A 174 -19.47 20.01 5.99
C GLU A 174 -20.29 19.48 4.81
N PHE A 175 -19.69 18.59 4.00
CA PHE A 175 -20.37 17.92 2.89
C PHE A 175 -19.72 16.58 2.54
N TYR A 176 -20.50 15.51 2.49
CA TYR A 176 -20.02 14.17 2.18
C TYR A 176 -20.92 13.45 1.15
N VAL A 177 -20.31 13.03 0.04
CA VAL A 177 -20.92 12.13 -0.95
C VAL A 177 -20.28 10.75 -0.85
N CYS A 178 -21.11 9.72 -0.70
CA CYS A 178 -20.69 8.32 -0.75
C CYS A 178 -21.28 7.64 -1.98
N ILE A 179 -20.43 7.08 -2.83
CA ILE A 179 -20.80 6.22 -3.95
C ILE A 179 -20.49 4.79 -3.52
N ASP A 180 -21.52 3.97 -3.32
CA ASP A 180 -21.37 2.61 -2.81
C ASP A 180 -22.47 1.69 -3.37
N THR A 181 -22.18 0.39 -3.40
CA THR A 181 -23.12 -0.64 -3.88
C THR A 181 -24.12 -1.04 -2.80
N PHE A 182 -23.76 -0.85 -1.53
CA PHE A 182 -24.62 -1.07 -0.38
C PHE A 182 -24.57 0.12 0.57
N LEU A 183 -25.58 0.26 1.43
CA LEU A 183 -25.54 1.25 2.50
C LEU A 183 -24.58 0.79 3.60
N SER A 184 -23.29 1.10 3.43
CA SER A 184 -22.21 0.82 4.38
C SER A 184 -22.31 1.65 5.65
N GLU A 185 -21.55 1.27 6.68
CA GLU A 185 -21.49 1.99 7.94
C GLU A 185 -20.93 3.40 7.76
N THR A 186 -19.99 3.59 6.83
CA THR A 186 -19.49 4.91 6.46
C THR A 186 -20.54 5.72 5.71
N ALA A 187 -21.28 5.12 4.77
CA ALA A 187 -22.31 5.80 3.99
C ALA A 187 -23.41 6.43 4.84
N ARG A 188 -23.63 5.93 6.07
CA ARG A 188 -24.60 6.51 7.03
C ARG A 188 -24.22 7.91 7.53
N HIS A 189 -22.97 8.33 7.33
CA HIS A 189 -22.50 9.67 7.66
C HIS A 189 -22.56 10.63 6.46
N ALA A 190 -22.97 10.16 5.27
CA ALA A 190 -23.00 10.97 4.06
C ALA A 190 -24.28 11.82 3.95
N ASP A 191 -24.14 13.02 3.38
CA ASP A 191 -25.27 13.86 3.00
C ASP A 191 -25.97 13.32 1.75
N ILE A 192 -25.18 12.73 0.83
CA ILE A 192 -25.68 12.12 -0.40
C ILE A 192 -25.09 10.71 -0.53
N VAL A 193 -25.97 9.73 -0.71
CA VAL A 193 -25.59 8.36 -1.10
C VAL A 193 -26.00 8.13 -2.54
N MET A 194 -25.04 7.83 -3.41
CA MET A 194 -25.24 7.45 -4.80
C MET A 194 -25.02 5.94 -4.95
N ALA A 195 -25.92 5.28 -5.66
CA ALA A 195 -25.78 3.85 -5.95
C ALA A 195 -24.66 3.64 -6.98
N GLY A 196 -23.63 2.90 -6.57
CA GLY A 196 -22.65 2.30 -7.47
C GLY A 196 -23.16 0.99 -8.05
N SER A 197 -22.60 0.59 -9.18
CA SER A 197 -22.85 -0.66 -9.88
C SER A 197 -22.01 -1.81 -9.30
N LEU A 198 -22.56 -3.02 -9.37
CA LEU A 198 -21.85 -4.25 -9.03
C LEU A 198 -20.98 -4.75 -10.18
N HIS A 199 -20.03 -5.64 -9.89
CA HIS A 199 -19.18 -6.23 -10.92
C HIS A 199 -19.99 -6.99 -11.99
N GLU A 200 -21.09 -7.62 -11.60
CA GLU A 200 -22.00 -8.35 -12.48
C GLU A 200 -22.81 -7.42 -13.41
N GLU A 201 -22.80 -6.11 -13.15
CA GLU A 201 -23.57 -5.10 -13.87
C GLU A 201 -22.69 -4.28 -14.83
N GLU A 202 -21.37 -4.45 -14.79
CA GLU A 202 -20.41 -3.68 -15.58
C GLU A 202 -19.49 -4.57 -16.44
N GLU A 203 -18.84 -3.93 -17.40
CA GLU A 203 -17.77 -4.51 -18.21
C GLU A 203 -16.47 -3.73 -17.99
N GLY A 204 -15.33 -4.42 -17.97
CA GLY A 204 -14.02 -3.82 -17.76
C GLY A 204 -12.95 -4.83 -17.39
N THR A 205 -11.80 -4.33 -16.93
CA THR A 205 -10.65 -5.12 -16.47
C THR A 205 -10.01 -4.47 -15.26
#